data_AF-A0A5M6D673-F1
#
_entry.id   AF-A0A5M6D673-F1
#
_cell.length_a   1.000
_cell.length_b   1.000
_cell.length_c   1.000
_cell.angle_alpha   90.00
_cell.angle_beta   90.00
_cell.angle_gamma   90.00
#
_symmetry.space_group_name_H-M   'P 1'
#
loop_
_entity.id
_entity.type
_entity.pdbx_description
1 polymer ?
#
loop_
_entity_poly.entity_id
_entity_poly.type
_entity_poly.pdbx_seq_one_letter_code
_entity_poly.pdbx_strand_id
1 'polypeptide(L)'
;MLVALISSFGFVGKQHNRVSEPEVIITSTDPANPVLLGVAANPLVRIGIYVPAGVSEVSYTGIQTSLNKSAVPAIKQLDVYFTDQEPKFAATKPIATFTPTSTDFKIPVQLTLKPGWHYIWLSASLKETADIREKVEVHCTQLFNSQNKGQKITEDKSAYVKRIGVPIRRAGDEKVHTYRIPGITTTDKGTLLSVYDIRYETSRDLPGNIDVGMSRSTDGGKTWEPMKIIMDMGAPHENNGVGDPAILFDPVTKKIWVAALWSKGNRSIAGSKPGLSPDETGQFVVVSSADDGKTWSEPVSITPQVKNPAWNLFFNGPGNGIAMKDGKLVFPAQYWDEKGMPYSTIIYSADHGKTWAGSLAGPKANTTESQVIETTPGTLMLNMRDNRGEFRSVATTTDLGKTWVEHVTSYNTLIDPVCMGSLIKANVKVKGKLREVTFFSNPDNSFSRNNMTIKASLDLGETWSPVNKTMVDERPSYGYSALTKIDDNTIGMIYEGIRDLYFVAVPVSEIIK
;
A
#
# COMPACT_ATOMS: atom_id res chain seq x y z
N MET A 1 58.70 16.19 66.23
CA MET A 1 59.34 15.08 66.97
C MET A 1 58.91 13.79 66.28
N LEU A 2 59.85 12.86 66.05
CA LEU A 2 59.76 11.58 65.30
C LEU A 2 59.76 11.69 63.75
N VAL A 3 60.80 11.27 63.01
CA VAL A 3 61.41 9.91 62.77
C VAL A 3 60.60 9.15 61.71
N ALA A 4 61.05 9.13 60.44
CA ALA A 4 61.85 8.09 59.73
C ALA A 4 60.98 6.91 59.20
N LEU A 5 60.82 6.67 57.88
CA LEU A 5 61.72 6.12 56.83
C LEU A 5 61.86 4.57 56.82
N ILE A 6 61.58 3.99 55.62
CA ILE A 6 62.11 2.74 55.00
C ILE A 6 61.36 1.44 55.42
N SER A 7 60.99 0.45 54.59
CA SER A 7 61.06 0.04 53.16
C SER A 7 59.98 -1.08 52.98
N SER A 8 59.51 -1.56 51.82
CA SER A 8 60.21 -2.16 50.68
C SER A 8 59.20 -2.68 49.63
N PHE A 9 59.59 -2.57 48.36
CA PHE A 9 59.30 -3.37 47.16
C PHE A 9 58.02 -4.23 46.99
N GLY A 10 57.36 -4.01 45.84
CA GLY A 10 56.42 -4.96 45.23
C GLY A 10 56.14 -4.65 43.75
N PHE A 11 56.85 -5.36 42.87
CA PHE A 11 56.71 -5.52 41.42
C PHE A 11 55.48 -4.93 40.68
N VAL A 12 55.78 -4.15 39.63
CA VAL A 12 54.85 -3.80 38.54
C VAL A 12 54.61 -5.02 37.65
N GLY A 13 53.43 -5.61 37.73
CA GLY A 13 52.91 -6.52 36.71
C GLY A 13 52.35 -5.71 35.54
N LYS A 14 53.00 -5.78 34.37
CA LYS A 14 52.44 -5.27 33.11
C LYS A 14 51.16 -6.03 32.76
N GLN A 15 50.01 -5.38 32.81
CA GLN A 15 48.83 -5.83 32.09
C GLN A 15 49.11 -5.67 30.58
N HIS A 16 49.27 -6.80 29.89
CA HIS A 16 49.16 -6.84 28.45
C HIS A 16 47.70 -6.55 28.08
N ASN A 17 47.42 -5.33 27.63
CA ASN A 17 46.24 -5.06 26.81
C ASN A 17 46.36 -5.94 25.56
N ARG A 18 45.60 -7.03 25.52
CA ARG A 18 45.33 -7.74 24.27
C ARG A 18 44.61 -6.76 23.36
N VAL A 19 45.33 -6.26 22.36
CA VAL A 19 44.70 -5.65 21.18
C VAL A 19 43.80 -6.74 20.62
N SER A 20 42.49 -6.54 20.67
CA SER A 20 41.52 -7.47 20.06
C SER A 20 41.91 -7.63 18.59
N GLU A 21 42.08 -8.87 18.14
CA GLU A 21 42.32 -9.14 16.73
C GLU A 21 41.21 -8.50 15.88
N PRO A 22 41.52 -7.99 14.68
CA PRO A 22 40.52 -7.43 13.81
C PRO A 22 39.48 -8.51 13.45
N GLU A 23 38.28 -8.40 14.00
CA GLU A 23 37.20 -9.38 13.86
C GLU A 23 36.29 -9.03 12.67
N VAL A 24 35.86 -10.06 11.93
CA VAL A 24 34.86 -9.92 10.87
C VAL A 24 33.50 -9.63 11.50
N ILE A 25 32.84 -8.58 11.05
CA ILE A 25 31.49 -8.20 11.52
C ILE A 25 30.47 -8.76 10.54
N ILE A 26 29.48 -9.48 11.04
CA ILE A 26 28.38 -10.00 10.23
C ILE A 26 27.05 -9.57 10.85
N THR A 27 26.24 -8.87 10.08
CA THR A 27 24.91 -8.39 10.48
C THR A 27 23.86 -8.81 9.47
N SER A 28 22.59 -8.83 9.88
CA SER A 28 21.47 -8.92 8.94
C SER A 28 20.44 -7.83 9.16
N THR A 29 19.80 -7.45 8.05
CA THR A 29 18.68 -6.50 7.98
C THR A 29 17.63 -7.05 7.04
N ASP A 30 16.36 -6.96 7.43
CA ASP A 30 15.27 -7.52 6.64
C ASP A 30 14.35 -6.41 6.13
N PRO A 31 14.14 -6.33 4.81
CA PRO A 31 13.20 -5.36 4.27
C PRO A 31 11.77 -5.70 4.68
N ALA A 32 11.01 -4.71 5.14
CA ALA A 32 9.60 -4.87 5.50
C ALA A 32 8.68 -4.85 4.26
N ASN A 33 8.92 -5.79 3.34
CA ASN A 33 8.16 -5.96 2.10
C ASN A 33 7.32 -7.25 2.17
N PRO A 34 6.13 -7.28 1.54
CA PRO A 34 5.42 -8.53 1.33
C PRO A 34 6.21 -9.46 0.38
N VAL A 35 6.04 -10.77 0.57
CA VAL A 35 6.49 -11.79 -0.38
C VAL A 35 5.37 -11.99 -1.39
N LEU A 36 5.57 -11.52 -2.62
CA LEU A 36 4.54 -11.47 -3.64
C LEU A 36 4.48 -12.79 -4.44
N LEU A 37 3.28 -13.35 -4.56
CA LEU A 37 2.99 -14.49 -5.43
C LEU A 37 3.34 -14.17 -6.88
N GLY A 38 3.89 -15.16 -7.60
CA GLY A 38 4.24 -15.01 -9.01
C GLY A 38 5.38 -14.03 -9.31
N VAL A 39 6.03 -13.46 -8.28
CA VAL A 39 7.25 -12.66 -8.42
C VAL A 39 8.47 -13.57 -8.24
N ALA A 40 9.38 -13.52 -9.22
CA ALA A 40 10.53 -14.44 -9.28
C ALA A 40 11.54 -14.21 -8.15
N ALA A 41 11.69 -12.97 -7.68
CA ALA A 41 12.63 -12.61 -6.62
C ALA A 41 11.99 -11.66 -5.61
N ASN A 42 11.76 -12.15 -4.40
CA ASN A 42 11.30 -11.36 -3.26
C ASN A 42 12.43 -11.29 -2.23
N PRO A 43 13.10 -10.14 -2.03
CA PRO A 43 14.18 -10.04 -1.06
C PRO A 43 13.65 -10.25 0.36
N LEU A 44 14.25 -11.19 1.08
CA LEU A 44 13.84 -11.59 2.44
C LEU A 44 14.79 -11.04 3.50
N VAL A 45 16.10 -11.28 3.33
CA VAL A 45 17.14 -10.98 4.32
C VAL A 45 18.37 -10.46 3.57
N ARG A 46 18.95 -9.35 4.01
CA ARG A 46 20.28 -8.91 3.60
C ARG A 46 21.27 -9.26 4.70
N ILE A 47 22.35 -9.94 4.36
CA ILE A 47 23.49 -10.20 5.25
C ILE A 47 24.62 -9.27 4.83
N GLY A 48 25.05 -8.39 5.73
CA GLY A 48 26.22 -7.53 5.55
C GLY A 48 27.43 -8.15 6.24
N ILE A 49 28.57 -8.20 5.54
CA ILE A 49 29.83 -8.76 6.03
C ILE A 49 30.91 -7.70 5.87
N TYR A 50 31.54 -7.28 6.97
CA TYR A 50 32.69 -6.41 6.96
C TYR A 50 33.95 -7.19 7.29
N VAL A 51 34.86 -7.27 6.33
CA VAL A 51 36.18 -7.89 6.47
C VAL A 51 37.20 -6.78 6.78
N PRO A 52 37.89 -6.82 7.92
CA PRO A 52 38.82 -5.76 8.31
C PRO A 52 40.12 -5.81 7.50
N ALA A 53 40.80 -4.67 7.36
CA ALA A 53 42.01 -4.51 6.54
C ALA A 53 43.18 -5.44 6.91
N GLY A 54 43.23 -5.95 8.15
CA GLY A 54 44.24 -6.90 8.61
C GLY A 54 44.00 -8.36 8.22
N VAL A 55 42.87 -8.67 7.57
CA VAL A 55 42.49 -10.03 7.15
C VAL A 55 42.58 -10.12 5.63
N SER A 56 43.48 -10.95 5.09
CA SER A 56 43.72 -11.03 3.64
C SER A 56 42.48 -11.49 2.87
N GLU A 57 41.82 -12.53 3.37
CA GLU A 57 40.56 -13.04 2.84
C GLU A 57 39.82 -13.88 3.87
N VAL A 58 38.51 -13.97 3.73
CA VAL A 58 37.67 -14.96 4.43
C VAL A 58 36.79 -15.69 3.44
N SER A 59 36.54 -16.97 3.70
CA SER A 59 35.70 -17.80 2.83
C SER A 59 34.55 -18.46 3.58
N TYR A 60 33.38 -18.47 2.95
CA TYR A 60 32.16 -19.09 3.48
C TYR A 60 31.59 -20.12 2.51
N THR A 61 31.15 -21.24 3.06
CA THR A 61 30.63 -22.41 2.34
C THR A 61 29.16 -22.69 2.65
N GLY A 62 28.56 -22.00 3.63
CA GLY A 62 27.13 -22.13 3.86
C GLY A 62 26.54 -21.13 4.84
N ILE A 63 25.22 -20.99 4.77
CA ILE A 63 24.40 -20.09 5.57
C ILE A 63 23.45 -20.95 6.41
N GLN A 64 23.47 -20.80 7.74
CA GLN A 64 22.44 -21.39 8.60
C GLN A 64 21.16 -20.59 8.43
N THR A 65 20.10 -21.25 7.97
CA THR A 65 18.80 -20.63 7.75
C THR A 65 17.71 -21.39 8.49
N SER A 66 16.73 -20.67 9.04
CA SER A 66 15.50 -21.25 9.54
C SER A 66 14.27 -20.54 8.98
N LEU A 67 13.17 -21.30 8.86
CA LEU A 67 11.87 -20.88 8.37
C LEU A 67 10.80 -21.24 9.40
N ASN A 68 9.75 -20.42 9.50
CA ASN A 68 8.54 -20.87 10.18
C ASN A 68 7.85 -22.01 9.41
N LYS A 69 7.01 -22.78 10.12
CA LYS A 69 6.37 -23.98 9.57
C LYS A 69 5.52 -23.72 8.32
N SER A 70 4.85 -22.57 8.24
CA SER A 70 4.02 -22.19 7.10
C SER A 70 4.84 -21.80 5.86
N ALA A 71 6.06 -21.28 6.02
CA ALA A 71 6.91 -20.92 4.89
C ALA A 71 7.45 -22.13 4.12
N VAL A 72 7.75 -23.24 4.80
CA VAL A 72 8.33 -24.44 4.17
C VAL A 72 7.47 -24.97 3.00
N PRO A 73 6.15 -25.20 3.16
CA PRO A 73 5.32 -25.62 2.04
C PRO A 73 5.01 -24.48 1.06
N ALA A 74 5.07 -23.21 1.48
CA ALA A 74 4.75 -22.04 0.65
C ALA A 74 5.86 -21.65 -0.32
N ILE A 75 7.12 -21.77 0.09
CA ILE A 75 8.28 -21.38 -0.71
C ILE A 75 8.54 -22.43 -1.79
N LYS A 76 8.67 -21.98 -3.04
CA LYS A 76 9.09 -22.81 -4.16
C LYS A 76 10.60 -23.02 -4.13
N GLN A 77 11.35 -21.93 -4.02
CA GLN A 77 12.81 -21.96 -3.86
C GLN A 77 13.30 -20.69 -3.15
N LEU A 78 14.45 -20.82 -2.50
CA LEU A 78 15.26 -19.75 -1.98
C LEU A 78 16.47 -19.55 -2.90
N ASP A 79 16.69 -18.30 -3.30
CA ASP A 79 17.83 -17.90 -4.10
C ASP A 79 18.75 -16.98 -3.29
N VAL A 80 20.05 -17.26 -3.34
CA VAL A 80 21.08 -16.44 -2.70
C VAL A 80 21.75 -15.59 -3.77
N TYR A 81 21.71 -14.28 -3.61
CA TYR A 81 22.38 -13.32 -4.48
C TYR A 81 23.57 -12.69 -3.74
N PHE A 82 24.65 -12.44 -4.46
CA PHE A 82 25.81 -11.72 -3.94
C PHE A 82 25.96 -10.41 -4.71
N THR A 83 25.79 -9.29 -4.01
CA THR A 83 25.87 -7.94 -4.59
C THR A 83 27.19 -7.25 -4.28
N ASP A 84 28.14 -7.99 -3.70
CA ASP A 84 29.47 -7.53 -3.34
C ASP A 84 29.40 -6.22 -2.54
N GLN A 85 29.97 -5.12 -3.05
CA GLN A 85 29.98 -3.83 -2.35
C GLN A 85 28.67 -3.04 -2.44
N GLU A 86 27.69 -3.47 -3.26
CA GLU A 86 26.40 -2.79 -3.41
C GLU A 86 25.39 -3.26 -2.35
N PRO A 87 24.96 -2.40 -1.41
CA PRO A 87 24.02 -2.77 -0.36
C PRO A 87 22.58 -2.96 -0.84
N LYS A 88 22.21 -2.50 -2.05
CA LYS A 88 20.86 -2.66 -2.61
C LYS A 88 20.67 -4.03 -3.25
N PHE A 89 19.43 -4.52 -3.19
CA PHE A 89 19.08 -5.78 -3.82
C PHE A 89 19.12 -5.66 -5.34
N ALA A 90 19.74 -6.64 -6.00
CA ALA A 90 19.72 -6.81 -7.44
C ALA A 90 19.53 -8.29 -7.78
N ALA A 91 18.41 -8.61 -8.42
CA ALA A 91 18.06 -9.97 -8.83
C ALA A 91 18.74 -10.35 -10.16
N THR A 92 20.09 -10.36 -10.18
CA THR A 92 20.87 -10.73 -11.37
C THR A 92 20.94 -12.25 -11.52
N LYS A 93 22.04 -12.87 -11.08
CA LYS A 93 22.26 -14.31 -11.10
C LYS A 93 22.46 -14.81 -9.67
N PRO A 94 21.69 -15.80 -9.20
CA PRO A 94 21.92 -16.39 -7.89
C PRO A 94 23.25 -17.14 -7.87
N ILE A 95 23.95 -17.06 -6.75
CA ILE A 95 25.14 -17.87 -6.43
C ILE A 95 24.79 -19.22 -5.81
N ALA A 96 23.56 -19.37 -5.32
CA ALA A 96 22.99 -20.63 -4.87
C ALA A 96 21.46 -20.61 -5.00
N THR A 97 20.88 -21.77 -5.28
CA THR A 97 19.43 -22.00 -5.28
C THR A 97 19.14 -23.21 -4.39
N PHE A 98 18.16 -23.10 -3.51
CA PHE A 98 17.85 -24.10 -2.50
C PHE A 98 16.34 -24.30 -2.36
N THR A 99 15.89 -25.55 -2.32
CA THR A 99 14.47 -25.87 -2.07
C THR A 99 14.31 -26.35 -0.62
N PRO A 100 13.62 -25.58 0.24
CA PRO A 100 13.45 -25.97 1.64
C PRO A 100 12.53 -27.19 1.77
N THR A 101 12.93 -28.15 2.60
CA THR A 101 12.13 -29.36 2.96
C THR A 101 11.91 -29.50 4.47
N SER A 102 12.58 -28.67 5.27
CA SER A 102 12.52 -28.61 6.74
C SER A 102 12.51 -27.14 7.20
N THR A 103 12.21 -26.91 8.47
CA THR A 103 12.30 -25.57 9.07
C THR A 103 13.74 -25.11 9.23
N ASP A 104 14.69 -26.01 9.42
CA ASP A 104 16.09 -25.67 9.68
C ASP A 104 16.99 -26.39 8.68
N PHE A 105 17.90 -25.65 8.06
CA PHE A 105 18.79 -26.17 7.04
C PHE A 105 20.00 -25.26 6.82
N LYS A 106 21.01 -25.79 6.14
CA LYS A 106 22.19 -25.04 5.71
C LYS A 106 22.15 -24.86 4.20
N ILE A 107 22.09 -23.62 3.72
CA ILE A 107 22.18 -23.32 2.29
C ILE A 107 23.65 -23.35 1.89
N PRO A 108 24.08 -24.21 0.95
CA PRO A 108 25.46 -24.21 0.46
C PRO A 108 25.73 -22.97 -0.39
N VAL A 109 26.86 -22.31 -0.14
CA VAL A 109 27.35 -21.17 -0.95
C VAL A 109 28.84 -21.34 -1.19
N GLN A 110 29.43 -20.54 -2.08
CA GLN A 110 30.88 -20.45 -2.23
C GLN A 110 31.26 -18.98 -2.33
N LEU A 111 31.84 -18.44 -1.26
CA LEU A 111 32.20 -17.03 -1.17
C LEU A 111 33.65 -16.91 -0.71
N THR A 112 34.38 -15.99 -1.33
CA THR A 112 35.72 -15.56 -0.91
C THR A 112 35.75 -14.05 -0.94
N LEU A 113 35.94 -13.44 0.23
CA LEU A 113 35.76 -12.01 0.47
C LEU A 113 37.10 -11.39 0.90
N LYS A 114 37.42 -10.25 0.31
CA LYS A 114 38.63 -9.45 0.61
C LYS A 114 38.29 -8.40 1.68
N PRO A 115 39.24 -7.61 2.18
CA PRO A 115 38.94 -6.45 3.01
C PRO A 115 37.87 -5.53 2.40
N GLY A 116 36.89 -5.13 3.22
CA GLY A 116 35.80 -4.26 2.83
C GLY A 116 34.42 -4.77 3.23
N TRP A 117 33.39 -4.05 2.76
CA TRP A 117 31.99 -4.44 2.91
C TRP A 117 31.54 -5.33 1.76
N HIS A 118 30.76 -6.36 2.11
CA HIS A 118 30.19 -7.32 1.19
C HIS A 118 28.74 -7.62 1.58
N TYR A 119 27.86 -7.82 0.59
CA TYR A 119 26.43 -8.04 0.82
C TYR A 119 25.93 -9.30 0.12
N ILE A 120 25.16 -10.09 0.87
CA ILE A 120 24.43 -11.26 0.40
C ILE A 120 22.94 -11.01 0.62
N TRP A 121 22.12 -11.49 -0.30
CA TRP A 121 20.67 -11.41 -0.19
C TRP A 121 20.06 -12.80 -0.30
N LEU A 122 19.21 -13.15 0.65
CA LEU A 122 18.30 -14.28 0.53
C LEU A 122 16.98 -13.78 -0.07
N SER A 123 16.50 -14.46 -1.10
CA SER A 123 15.27 -14.13 -1.81
C SER A 123 14.40 -15.37 -1.94
N ALA A 124 13.07 -15.22 -1.95
CA ALA A 124 12.14 -16.32 -2.19
C ALA A 124 11.34 -16.12 -3.48
N SER A 125 11.06 -17.23 -4.16
CA SER A 125 9.85 -17.36 -4.98
C SER A 125 8.87 -18.30 -4.29
N LEU A 126 7.58 -17.99 -4.40
CA LEU A 126 6.52 -18.75 -3.78
C LEU A 126 5.91 -19.76 -4.76
N LYS A 127 5.32 -20.83 -4.23
CA LYS A 127 4.42 -21.69 -5.00
C LYS A 127 3.11 -20.94 -5.23
N GLU A 128 2.46 -21.17 -6.36
CA GLU A 128 1.16 -20.56 -6.69
C GLU A 128 0.06 -20.93 -5.68
N THR A 129 0.22 -22.05 -4.97
CA THR A 129 -0.69 -22.53 -3.94
C THR A 129 -0.41 -21.97 -2.54
N ALA A 130 0.54 -21.06 -2.36
CA ALA A 130 0.84 -20.51 -1.04
C ALA A 130 -0.36 -19.71 -0.51
N ASP A 131 -0.75 -19.94 0.74
CA ASP A 131 -1.91 -19.25 1.33
C ASP A 131 -1.52 -17.82 1.72
N ILE A 132 -2.17 -16.83 1.12
CA ILE A 132 -1.94 -15.40 1.38
C ILE A 132 -2.30 -14.97 2.82
N ARG A 133 -2.98 -15.84 3.58
CA ARG A 133 -3.29 -15.63 5.00
C ARG A 133 -2.14 -16.05 5.93
N GLU A 134 -1.19 -16.82 5.43
CA GLU A 134 0.00 -17.23 6.16
C GLU A 134 1.14 -16.22 6.02
N LYS A 135 2.18 -16.42 6.84
CA LYS A 135 3.38 -15.56 6.83
C LYS A 135 4.62 -16.35 6.52
N VAL A 136 5.60 -15.64 5.96
CA VAL A 136 6.96 -16.12 5.76
C VAL A 136 7.86 -15.47 6.79
N GLU A 137 8.40 -16.28 7.69
CA GLU A 137 9.43 -15.86 8.63
C GLU A 137 10.73 -16.57 8.30
N VAL A 138 11.83 -15.81 8.22
CA VAL A 138 13.14 -16.33 7.83
C VAL A 138 14.21 -15.75 8.74
N HIS A 139 15.09 -16.60 9.25
CA HIS A 139 16.27 -16.18 10.00
C HIS A 139 17.54 -16.73 9.36
N CYS A 140 18.58 -15.90 9.30
CA CYS A 140 19.93 -16.32 8.94
C CYS A 140 20.83 -16.08 10.14
N THR A 141 21.26 -17.14 10.83
CA THR A 141 21.87 -17.02 12.16
C THR A 141 23.38 -17.20 12.16
N GLN A 142 23.95 -17.90 11.17
CA GLN A 142 25.38 -18.18 11.08
C GLN A 142 25.88 -18.29 9.63
N LEU A 143 27.14 -17.91 9.40
CA LEU A 143 27.91 -18.28 8.20
C LEU A 143 28.98 -19.31 8.57
N PHE A 144 29.16 -20.34 7.74
CA PHE A 144 30.15 -21.40 7.96
C PHE A 144 31.31 -21.30 7.00
N ASN A 145 32.53 -21.55 7.47
CA ASN A 145 33.71 -21.70 6.61
C ASN A 145 33.90 -23.15 6.13
N SER A 146 34.97 -23.42 5.36
CA SER A 146 35.33 -24.76 4.87
C SER A 146 35.62 -25.79 5.97
N GLN A 147 35.98 -25.34 7.18
CA GLN A 147 36.17 -26.18 8.37
C GLN A 147 34.86 -26.41 9.16
N ASN A 148 33.73 -25.96 8.62
CA ASN A 148 32.42 -25.98 9.27
C ASN A 148 32.37 -25.23 10.62
N LYS A 149 33.26 -24.25 10.82
CA LYS A 149 33.20 -23.33 11.96
C LYS A 149 32.21 -22.21 11.66
N GLY A 150 31.16 -22.10 12.46
CA GLY A 150 30.12 -21.07 12.34
C GLY A 150 30.55 -19.74 12.95
N GLN A 151 30.35 -18.65 12.22
CA GLN A 151 30.41 -17.27 12.72
C GLN A 151 28.99 -16.72 12.82
N LYS A 152 28.68 -16.09 13.95
CA LYS A 152 27.33 -15.61 14.26
C LYS A 152 26.97 -14.39 13.40
N ILE A 153 25.74 -14.37 12.90
CA ILE A 153 25.13 -13.20 12.29
C ILE A 153 24.41 -12.42 13.41
N THR A 154 24.69 -11.13 13.51
CA THR A 154 23.99 -10.24 14.43
C THR A 154 22.74 -9.69 13.76
N GLU A 155 21.60 -10.26 14.17
CA GLU A 155 20.26 -9.90 13.69
C GLU A 155 19.79 -8.57 14.32
N ASP A 156 19.37 -7.60 13.50
CA ASP A 156 18.99 -6.24 13.93
C ASP A 156 17.56 -6.10 14.49
N LYS A 157 16.84 -7.21 14.62
CA LYS A 157 15.45 -7.37 15.04
C LYS A 157 14.38 -6.73 14.13
N SER A 158 14.73 -6.33 12.91
CA SER A 158 13.78 -5.73 11.98
C SER A 158 13.03 -6.80 11.16
N ALA A 159 11.70 -6.78 11.18
CA ALA A 159 10.77 -7.36 10.19
C ALA A 159 11.01 -8.80 9.62
N TYR A 160 11.44 -9.78 10.42
CA TYR A 160 11.57 -11.20 9.98
C TYR A 160 10.30 -11.80 9.41
N VAL A 161 9.15 -11.38 9.95
CA VAL A 161 7.84 -11.92 9.61
C VAL A 161 7.21 -11.10 8.49
N LYS A 162 7.09 -11.69 7.31
CA LYS A 162 6.58 -11.06 6.09
C LYS A 162 5.22 -11.64 5.72
N ARG A 163 4.32 -10.76 5.26
CA ARG A 163 3.04 -11.19 4.69
C ARG A 163 3.24 -11.69 3.28
N ILE A 164 2.33 -12.57 2.85
CA ILE A 164 2.22 -12.94 1.45
C ILE A 164 1.22 -11.97 0.79
N GLY A 165 1.56 -11.49 -0.40
CA GLY A 165 0.70 -10.61 -1.20
C GLY A 165 0.50 -11.14 -2.62
N VAL A 166 -0.48 -10.57 -3.32
CA VAL A 166 -0.81 -10.93 -4.71
C VAL A 166 -0.62 -9.70 -5.60
N PRO A 167 0.25 -9.73 -6.61
CA PRO A 167 0.16 -8.78 -7.71
C PRO A 167 -1.13 -9.05 -8.47
N ILE A 168 -2.13 -8.18 -8.30
CA ILE A 168 -3.38 -8.36 -9.03
C ILE A 168 -3.25 -7.87 -10.46
N ARG A 169 -2.36 -6.89 -10.71
CA ARG A 169 -1.94 -6.38 -12.02
C ARG A 169 -0.46 -6.03 -11.98
N ARG A 170 0.28 -6.36 -13.03
CA ARG A 170 1.69 -6.00 -13.20
C ARG A 170 1.91 -5.25 -14.50
N ALA A 171 2.91 -4.39 -14.53
CA ALA A 171 3.39 -3.74 -15.72
C ALA A 171 3.66 -4.76 -16.83
N GLY A 172 3.06 -4.52 -18.00
CA GLY A 172 3.14 -5.40 -19.15
C GLY A 172 2.06 -6.49 -19.22
N ASP A 173 1.33 -6.75 -18.12
CA ASP A 173 0.14 -7.62 -18.19
C ASP A 173 -0.85 -7.00 -19.20
N GLU A 174 -1.40 -7.85 -20.09
CA GLU A 174 -2.29 -7.44 -21.19
C GLU A 174 -1.76 -6.29 -22.07
N LYS A 175 -0.42 -6.15 -22.19
CA LYS A 175 0.28 -5.08 -22.94
C LYS A 175 0.04 -3.67 -22.37
N VAL A 176 -0.29 -3.57 -21.09
CA VAL A 176 -0.53 -2.28 -20.43
C VAL A 176 0.76 -1.77 -19.80
N HIS A 177 1.14 -0.52 -20.08
CA HIS A 177 2.33 0.06 -19.51
C HIS A 177 2.25 0.22 -17.98
N THR A 178 1.13 0.72 -17.46
CA THR A 178 0.95 1.02 -16.02
C THR A 178 -0.48 0.79 -15.56
N TYR A 179 -0.66 0.18 -14.40
CA TYR A 179 -1.92 0.17 -13.66
C TYR A 179 -1.83 1.12 -12.46
N ARG A 180 -2.87 1.94 -12.21
CA ARG A 180 -2.88 2.96 -11.15
C ARG A 180 -4.26 3.18 -10.55
N ILE A 181 -4.31 3.99 -9.49
CA ILE A 181 -5.53 4.56 -8.89
C ILE A 181 -6.54 3.50 -8.45
N PRO A 182 -6.18 2.68 -7.44
CA PRO A 182 -7.03 1.59 -7.00
C PRO A 182 -8.24 2.08 -6.19
N GLY A 183 -9.39 1.46 -6.44
CA GLY A 183 -10.55 1.42 -5.55
C GLY A 183 -10.93 -0.03 -5.25
N ILE A 184 -11.54 -0.30 -4.09
CA ILE A 184 -11.99 -1.66 -3.73
C ILE A 184 -13.25 -1.66 -2.86
N THR A 185 -14.18 -2.57 -3.16
CA THR A 185 -15.34 -2.82 -2.31
C THR A 185 -15.55 -4.31 -2.08
N THR A 186 -16.33 -4.64 -1.05
CA THR A 186 -16.77 -6.01 -0.73
C THR A 186 -18.29 -6.06 -0.77
N THR A 187 -18.85 -7.00 -1.51
CA THR A 187 -20.31 -7.19 -1.58
C THR A 187 -20.80 -8.06 -0.41
N ASP A 188 -22.12 -8.14 -0.21
CA ASP A 188 -22.71 -9.02 0.81
C ASP A 188 -22.40 -10.52 0.62
N LYS A 189 -21.97 -10.91 -0.58
CA LYS A 189 -21.52 -12.28 -0.88
C LYS A 189 -20.07 -12.54 -0.47
N GLY A 190 -19.36 -11.53 0.04
CA GLY A 190 -17.92 -11.58 0.30
C GLY A 190 -17.06 -11.44 -0.97
N THR A 191 -17.66 -11.08 -2.10
CA THR A 191 -16.94 -10.85 -3.35
C THR A 191 -16.15 -9.54 -3.25
N LEU A 192 -14.86 -9.59 -3.55
CA LEU A 192 -14.01 -8.41 -3.65
C LEU A 192 -14.01 -7.91 -5.11
N LEU A 193 -14.20 -6.61 -5.29
CA LEU A 193 -14.17 -5.94 -6.58
C LEU A 193 -13.21 -4.77 -6.49
N SER A 194 -12.13 -4.84 -7.27
CA SER A 194 -11.15 -3.76 -7.36
C SER A 194 -11.23 -3.09 -8.72
N VAL A 195 -11.28 -1.76 -8.75
CA VAL A 195 -11.21 -0.93 -9.95
C VAL A 195 -9.91 -0.15 -10.00
N TYR A 196 -9.45 0.20 -11.21
CA TYR A 196 -8.19 0.90 -11.43
C TYR A 196 -8.09 1.46 -12.85
N ASP A 197 -7.18 2.41 -13.04
CA ASP A 197 -6.74 2.85 -14.36
C ASP A 197 -5.97 1.75 -15.09
N ILE A 198 -6.26 1.60 -16.38
CA ILE A 198 -5.47 0.85 -17.35
C ILE A 198 -4.76 1.89 -18.23
N ARG A 199 -3.50 2.23 -17.93
CA ARG A 199 -2.75 3.24 -18.69
C ARG A 199 -1.86 2.55 -19.71
N TYR A 200 -2.34 2.46 -20.95
CA TYR A 200 -1.73 1.62 -21.98
C TYR A 200 -0.31 2.04 -22.37
N GLU A 201 -0.08 3.34 -22.54
CA GLU A 201 1.15 3.85 -23.17
C GLU A 201 2.22 4.31 -22.16
N THR A 202 1.80 4.99 -21.10
CA THR A 202 2.71 5.62 -20.13
C THR A 202 2.10 5.63 -18.74
N SER A 203 2.86 6.03 -17.71
CA SER A 203 2.33 6.27 -16.37
C SER A 203 1.63 7.62 -16.19
N ARG A 204 1.53 8.47 -17.24
CA ARG A 204 0.96 9.82 -17.15
C ARG A 204 -0.54 9.80 -16.80
N ASP A 205 -1.01 10.87 -16.18
CA ASP A 205 -2.44 11.08 -15.91
C ASP A 205 -3.20 11.51 -17.18
N LEU A 206 -4.53 11.59 -17.10
CA LEU A 206 -5.38 12.10 -18.19
C LEU A 206 -4.94 13.51 -18.65
N PRO A 207 -5.07 13.86 -19.95
CA PRO A 207 -5.60 13.02 -21.03
C PRO A 207 -4.60 11.96 -21.50
N GLY A 208 -5.13 10.84 -22.00
CA GLY A 208 -4.35 9.76 -22.60
C GLY A 208 -5.25 8.58 -22.96
N ASN A 209 -4.66 7.54 -23.56
CA ASN A 209 -5.30 6.25 -23.72
C ASN A 209 -5.34 5.54 -22.35
N ILE A 210 -6.44 5.74 -21.64
CA ILE A 210 -6.68 5.23 -20.29
C ILE A 210 -8.12 4.73 -20.22
N ASP A 211 -8.30 3.50 -19.75
CA ASP A 211 -9.61 2.90 -19.46
C ASP A 211 -9.75 2.61 -17.96
N VAL A 212 -10.97 2.32 -17.53
CA VAL A 212 -11.21 1.76 -16.19
C VAL A 212 -11.34 0.25 -16.27
N GLY A 213 -10.41 -0.43 -15.60
CA GLY A 213 -10.39 -1.88 -15.41
C GLY A 213 -11.02 -2.32 -14.10
N MET A 214 -11.36 -3.59 -14.03
CA MET A 214 -11.85 -4.25 -12.83
C MET A 214 -11.29 -5.68 -12.70
N SER A 215 -10.84 -6.01 -11.48
CA SER A 215 -10.51 -7.38 -11.06
C SER A 215 -11.49 -7.84 -9.98
N ARG A 216 -11.98 -9.09 -10.09
CA ARG A 216 -12.98 -9.70 -9.20
C ARG A 216 -12.41 -10.93 -8.49
N SER A 217 -12.65 -11.06 -7.18
CA SER A 217 -12.27 -12.24 -6.39
C SER A 217 -13.45 -12.74 -5.55
N THR A 218 -13.61 -14.07 -5.48
CA THR A 218 -14.68 -14.73 -4.70
C THR A 218 -14.15 -15.60 -3.55
N ASP A 219 -12.85 -15.56 -3.31
CA ASP A 219 -12.15 -16.41 -2.33
C ASP A 219 -11.33 -15.55 -1.33
N GLY A 220 -11.78 -14.31 -1.11
CA GLY A 220 -11.15 -13.37 -0.18
C GLY A 220 -9.80 -12.85 -0.65
N GLY A 221 -9.60 -12.76 -1.97
CA GLY A 221 -8.43 -12.18 -2.63
C GLY A 221 -7.29 -13.16 -2.93
N LYS A 222 -7.51 -14.46 -2.74
CA LYS A 222 -6.52 -15.52 -3.02
C LYS A 222 -6.29 -15.64 -4.52
N THR A 223 -7.36 -15.66 -5.30
CA THR A 223 -7.33 -15.64 -6.76
C THR A 223 -8.21 -14.51 -7.30
N TRP A 224 -7.87 -14.04 -8.49
CA TRP A 224 -8.58 -12.97 -9.17
C TRP A 224 -8.94 -13.42 -10.58
N GLU A 225 -10.18 -13.19 -10.98
CA GLU A 225 -10.65 -13.44 -12.35
C GLU A 225 -9.86 -12.57 -13.35
N PRO A 226 -9.84 -12.95 -14.66
CA PRO A 226 -9.29 -12.11 -15.70
C PRO A 226 -9.88 -10.69 -15.66
N MET A 227 -9.03 -9.69 -15.92
CA MET A 227 -9.42 -8.29 -15.92
C MET A 227 -10.58 -8.03 -16.89
N LYS A 228 -11.54 -7.21 -16.46
CA LYS A 228 -12.60 -6.66 -17.31
C LYS A 228 -12.40 -5.17 -17.50
N ILE A 229 -12.56 -4.69 -18.72
CA ILE A 229 -12.68 -3.27 -19.00
C ILE A 229 -14.15 -2.90 -18.74
N ILE A 230 -14.38 -1.95 -17.84
CA ILE A 230 -15.73 -1.55 -17.40
C ILE A 230 -16.09 -0.13 -17.84
N MET A 231 -15.12 0.67 -18.24
CA MET A 231 -15.32 1.91 -18.97
C MET A 231 -14.22 2.07 -20.02
N ASP A 232 -14.64 2.20 -21.28
CA ASP A 232 -13.84 2.58 -22.45
C ASP A 232 -14.73 3.53 -23.27
N MET A 233 -14.21 4.71 -23.61
CA MET A 233 -14.98 5.74 -24.31
C MET A 233 -14.77 5.70 -25.84
N GLY A 234 -13.99 4.74 -26.32
CA GLY A 234 -13.72 4.49 -27.73
C GLY A 234 -12.75 5.49 -28.37
N ALA A 235 -12.61 5.39 -29.70
CA ALA A 235 -11.70 6.21 -30.47
C ALA A 235 -12.12 7.71 -30.51
N PRO A 236 -11.15 8.65 -30.66
CA PRO A 236 -9.71 8.42 -30.70
C PRO A 236 -9.13 8.17 -29.30
N HIS A 237 -8.46 7.03 -29.11
CA HIS A 237 -8.05 6.56 -27.78
C HIS A 237 -7.05 7.50 -27.09
N GLU A 238 -6.13 8.11 -27.85
CA GLU A 238 -5.09 8.99 -27.33
C GLU A 238 -5.61 10.23 -26.59
N ASN A 239 -6.87 10.62 -26.82
CA ASN A 239 -7.49 11.83 -26.28
C ASN A 239 -8.94 11.56 -25.89
N ASN A 240 -9.26 10.36 -25.40
CA ASN A 240 -10.62 10.03 -24.98
C ASN A 240 -10.65 9.16 -23.72
N GLY A 241 -9.60 9.21 -22.89
CA GLY A 241 -9.48 8.34 -21.73
C GLY A 241 -10.45 8.63 -20.60
N VAL A 242 -10.71 7.61 -19.80
CA VAL A 242 -11.51 7.61 -18.58
C VAL A 242 -10.73 6.96 -17.44
N GLY A 243 -10.67 7.62 -16.29
CA GLY A 243 -9.81 7.18 -15.19
C GLY A 243 -10.14 7.83 -13.85
N ASP A 244 -9.23 7.64 -12.90
CA ASP A 244 -9.38 7.98 -11.48
C ASP A 244 -10.63 7.35 -10.85
N PRO A 245 -10.84 6.02 -10.92
CA PRO A 245 -12.11 5.42 -10.55
C PRO A 245 -12.36 5.42 -9.03
N ALA A 246 -13.64 5.47 -8.67
CA ALA A 246 -14.14 5.18 -7.33
C ALA A 246 -15.27 4.15 -7.36
N ILE A 247 -15.28 3.22 -6.41
CA ILE A 247 -16.27 2.14 -6.33
C ILE A 247 -17.06 2.17 -5.02
N LEU A 248 -18.36 1.87 -5.08
CA LEU A 248 -19.17 1.58 -3.89
C LEU A 248 -20.16 0.45 -4.14
N PHE A 249 -20.60 -0.17 -3.05
CA PHE A 249 -21.66 -1.19 -3.05
C PHE A 249 -22.90 -0.63 -2.34
N ASP A 250 -24.06 -0.72 -2.99
CA ASP A 250 -25.36 -0.40 -2.41
C ASP A 250 -25.96 -1.68 -1.78
N PRO A 251 -25.98 -1.79 -0.44
CA PRO A 251 -26.50 -2.98 0.23
C PRO A 251 -28.04 -3.08 0.15
N VAL A 252 -28.75 -2.03 -0.24
CA VAL A 252 -30.22 -2.06 -0.38
C VAL A 252 -30.58 -2.70 -1.72
N THR A 253 -30.00 -2.21 -2.81
CA THR A 253 -30.32 -2.70 -4.17
C THR A 253 -29.41 -3.83 -4.65
N LYS A 254 -28.33 -4.12 -3.91
CA LYS A 254 -27.24 -5.04 -4.29
C LYS A 254 -26.48 -4.62 -5.54
N LYS A 255 -26.65 -3.36 -5.98
CA LYS A 255 -25.90 -2.81 -7.10
C LYS A 255 -24.52 -2.36 -6.67
N ILE A 256 -23.57 -2.47 -7.59
CA ILE A 256 -22.25 -1.85 -7.48
C ILE A 256 -22.25 -0.64 -8.41
N TRP A 257 -21.68 0.46 -7.94
CA TRP A 257 -21.51 1.68 -8.72
C TRP A 257 -20.02 1.99 -8.84
N VAL A 258 -19.60 2.36 -10.05
CA VAL A 258 -18.24 2.88 -10.30
C VAL A 258 -18.37 4.23 -10.97
N ALA A 259 -17.61 5.18 -10.47
CA ALA A 259 -17.56 6.57 -10.90
C ALA A 259 -16.15 6.88 -11.41
N ALA A 260 -16.01 7.71 -12.44
CA ALA A 260 -14.72 8.09 -13.00
C ALA A 260 -14.77 9.46 -13.70
N LEU A 261 -13.59 10.00 -14.03
CA LEU A 261 -13.42 11.17 -14.88
C LEU A 261 -13.16 10.73 -16.32
N TRP A 262 -14.05 11.11 -17.24
CA TRP A 262 -13.81 11.02 -18.67
C TRP A 262 -13.29 12.36 -19.22
N SER A 263 -12.14 12.31 -19.90
CA SER A 263 -11.52 13.43 -20.61
C SER A 263 -11.66 13.26 -22.12
N LYS A 264 -12.68 13.87 -22.72
CA LYS A 264 -12.80 14.02 -24.19
C LYS A 264 -11.88 15.14 -24.67
N GLY A 265 -10.86 14.82 -25.45
CA GLY A 265 -9.76 15.75 -25.73
C GLY A 265 -8.91 16.01 -24.48
N ASN A 266 -8.35 17.22 -24.39
CA ASN A 266 -7.68 17.69 -23.18
C ASN A 266 -8.70 18.31 -22.22
N ARG A 267 -9.51 17.48 -21.56
CA ARG A 267 -10.56 17.86 -20.60
C ARG A 267 -10.38 17.14 -19.27
N SER A 268 -9.12 17.03 -18.84
CA SER A 268 -8.73 16.68 -17.48
C SER A 268 -8.40 17.94 -16.66
N ILE A 269 -7.65 17.82 -15.57
CA ILE A 269 -7.23 18.93 -14.70
C ILE A 269 -6.55 20.06 -15.50
N ALA A 270 -5.74 19.74 -16.50
CA ALA A 270 -4.95 20.74 -17.23
C ALA A 270 -5.74 21.51 -18.30
N GLY A 271 -6.89 21.00 -18.76
CA GLY A 271 -7.56 21.52 -19.97
C GLY A 271 -9.08 21.68 -19.88
N SER A 272 -9.69 21.29 -18.76
CA SER A 272 -11.12 21.52 -18.53
C SER A 272 -11.42 23.01 -18.29
N LYS A 273 -12.62 23.43 -18.72
CA LYS A 273 -13.09 24.81 -18.67
C LYS A 273 -14.49 24.89 -18.03
N PRO A 274 -15.02 26.10 -17.77
CA PRO A 274 -16.43 26.27 -17.45
C PRO A 274 -17.31 25.73 -18.58
N GLY A 275 -18.53 25.31 -18.24
CA GLY A 275 -19.45 24.61 -19.13
C GLY A 275 -19.87 23.25 -18.59
N LEU A 276 -20.62 22.50 -19.38
CA LEU A 276 -21.16 21.18 -19.03
C LEU A 276 -20.93 20.14 -20.13
N SER A 277 -20.73 20.58 -21.37
CA SER A 277 -20.53 19.68 -22.50
C SER A 277 -19.19 18.94 -22.39
N PRO A 278 -19.10 17.69 -22.87
CA PRO A 278 -17.82 16.98 -23.03
C PRO A 278 -16.78 17.75 -23.86
N ASP A 279 -17.20 18.67 -24.73
CA ASP A 279 -16.27 19.50 -25.52
C ASP A 279 -15.67 20.67 -24.71
N GLU A 280 -16.24 20.98 -23.54
CA GLU A 280 -15.89 22.12 -22.68
C GLU A 280 -15.16 21.67 -21.41
N THR A 281 -15.60 20.58 -20.79
CA THR A 281 -15.15 20.16 -19.46
C THR A 281 -15.14 18.63 -19.31
N GLY A 282 -14.30 18.14 -18.39
CA GLY A 282 -14.26 16.73 -18.02
C GLY A 282 -15.61 16.25 -17.52
N GLN A 283 -15.93 15.00 -17.83
CA GLN A 283 -17.23 14.41 -17.56
C GLN A 283 -17.15 13.46 -16.37
N PHE A 284 -18.00 13.70 -15.37
CA PHE A 284 -18.22 12.78 -14.27
C PHE A 284 -19.13 11.65 -14.76
N VAL A 285 -18.57 10.47 -15.02
CA VAL A 285 -19.27 9.32 -15.59
C VAL A 285 -19.47 8.22 -14.55
N VAL A 286 -20.56 7.46 -14.69
CA VAL A 286 -20.88 6.31 -13.83
C VAL A 286 -21.27 5.08 -14.66
N VAL A 287 -20.92 3.90 -14.14
CA VAL A 287 -21.45 2.59 -14.57
C VAL A 287 -21.98 1.85 -13.35
N SER A 288 -22.83 0.85 -13.58
CA SER A 288 -23.34 0.00 -12.51
C SER A 288 -23.36 -1.47 -12.90
N SER A 289 -23.28 -2.34 -11.90
CA SER A 289 -23.46 -3.78 -12.02
C SER A 289 -24.56 -4.24 -11.07
N ALA A 290 -25.48 -5.07 -11.57
CA ALA A 290 -26.57 -5.66 -10.80
C ALA A 290 -26.38 -7.18 -10.56
N ASP A 291 -25.27 -7.74 -11.01
CA ASP A 291 -25.00 -9.18 -11.01
C ASP A 291 -23.67 -9.52 -10.32
N ASP A 292 -23.34 -8.76 -9.28
CA ASP A 292 -22.14 -8.95 -8.42
C ASP A 292 -20.82 -8.74 -9.20
N GLY A 293 -20.80 -7.76 -10.10
CA GLY A 293 -19.63 -7.33 -10.88
C GLY A 293 -19.35 -8.18 -12.11
N LYS A 294 -20.32 -8.97 -12.58
CA LYS A 294 -20.12 -9.84 -13.75
C LYS A 294 -20.33 -9.11 -15.07
N THR A 295 -21.35 -8.27 -15.16
CA THR A 295 -21.65 -7.39 -16.29
C THR A 295 -21.87 -5.96 -15.80
N TRP A 296 -21.68 -5.00 -16.70
CA TRP A 296 -21.72 -3.57 -16.41
C TRP A 296 -22.60 -2.85 -17.42
N SER A 297 -23.29 -1.81 -16.96
CA SER A 297 -24.02 -0.89 -17.84
C SER A 297 -23.07 -0.05 -18.69
N GLU A 298 -23.58 0.53 -19.76
CA GLU A 298 -22.87 1.58 -20.51
C GLU A 298 -22.55 2.79 -19.61
N PRO A 299 -21.43 3.52 -19.85
CA PRO A 299 -21.11 4.75 -19.14
C PRO A 299 -22.16 5.85 -19.35
N VAL A 300 -22.57 6.51 -18.26
CA VAL A 300 -23.49 7.64 -18.29
C VAL A 300 -22.86 8.85 -17.60
N SER A 301 -22.83 10.00 -18.28
CA SER A 301 -22.39 11.26 -17.67
C SER A 301 -23.47 11.81 -16.74
N ILE A 302 -23.11 12.02 -15.47
CA ILE A 302 -23.93 12.71 -14.47
C ILE A 302 -23.53 14.17 -14.31
N THR A 303 -22.56 14.65 -15.09
CA THR A 303 -22.07 16.04 -15.07
C THR A 303 -23.19 17.10 -15.04
N PRO A 304 -24.24 17.02 -15.88
CA PRO A 304 -25.32 18.01 -15.86
C PRO A 304 -26.15 18.01 -14.57
N GLN A 305 -26.13 16.93 -13.79
CA GLN A 305 -26.83 16.84 -12.51
C GLN A 305 -26.03 17.47 -11.37
N VAL A 306 -24.70 17.31 -11.41
CA VAL A 306 -23.86 17.54 -10.23
C VAL A 306 -22.94 18.76 -10.35
N LYS A 307 -22.53 19.17 -11.57
CA LYS A 307 -21.50 20.20 -11.77
C LYS A 307 -22.08 21.61 -11.83
N ASN A 308 -21.46 22.53 -11.10
CA ASN A 308 -21.68 23.96 -11.30
C ASN A 308 -21.03 24.38 -12.64
N PRO A 309 -21.78 24.98 -13.58
CA PRO A 309 -21.24 25.38 -14.88
C PRO A 309 -20.05 26.34 -14.80
N ALA A 310 -19.94 27.15 -13.74
CA ALA A 310 -18.82 28.08 -13.56
C ALA A 310 -17.50 27.39 -13.19
N TRP A 311 -17.54 26.18 -12.63
CA TRP A 311 -16.34 25.44 -12.23
C TRP A 311 -15.56 24.95 -13.45
N ASN A 312 -14.23 24.92 -13.35
CA ASN A 312 -13.38 24.41 -14.41
C ASN A 312 -13.50 22.89 -14.56
N LEU A 313 -13.66 22.15 -13.45
CA LEU A 313 -13.74 20.69 -13.44
C LEU A 313 -14.50 20.21 -12.20
N PHE A 314 -15.21 19.08 -12.29
CA PHE A 314 -15.81 18.39 -11.15
C PHE A 314 -15.93 16.88 -11.40
N PHE A 315 -15.33 16.07 -10.53
CA PHE A 315 -15.37 14.61 -10.61
C PHE A 315 -15.18 13.96 -9.23
N ASN A 316 -15.17 12.62 -9.16
CA ASN A 316 -14.98 11.89 -7.92
C ASN A 316 -13.58 12.07 -7.30
N GLY A 317 -13.47 11.82 -6.00
CA GLY A 317 -12.21 11.43 -5.38
C GLY A 317 -11.97 9.95 -5.68
N PRO A 318 -10.77 9.53 -6.11
CA PRO A 318 -10.49 8.13 -6.41
C PRO A 318 -10.53 7.25 -5.16
N GLY A 319 -10.78 5.95 -5.33
CA GLY A 319 -10.84 4.97 -4.25
C GLY A 319 -12.25 4.45 -4.01
N ASN A 320 -12.84 4.77 -2.85
CA ASN A 320 -14.12 4.21 -2.44
C ASN A 320 -15.20 5.27 -2.21
N GLY A 321 -16.45 4.91 -2.44
CA GLY A 321 -17.63 5.56 -1.85
C GLY A 321 -18.27 4.69 -0.76
N ILE A 322 -19.38 5.16 -0.21
CA ILE A 322 -20.10 4.47 0.86
C ILE A 322 -21.61 4.44 0.61
N ALA A 323 -22.29 3.47 1.22
CA ALA A 323 -23.70 3.55 1.52
C ALA A 323 -23.86 3.95 2.99
N MET A 324 -24.60 5.03 3.24
CA MET A 324 -24.97 5.46 4.59
C MET A 324 -25.99 4.49 5.19
N LYS A 325 -26.12 4.53 6.52
CA LYS A 325 -27.07 3.69 7.27
C LYS A 325 -28.52 3.90 6.84
N ASP A 326 -28.87 5.10 6.38
CA ASP A 326 -30.20 5.44 5.89
C ASP A 326 -30.42 5.10 4.40
N GLY A 327 -29.45 4.45 3.75
CA GLY A 327 -29.51 3.98 2.37
C GLY A 327 -29.02 4.98 1.31
N LYS A 328 -28.64 6.21 1.69
CA LYS A 328 -28.06 7.16 0.73
C LYS A 328 -26.69 6.68 0.27
N LEU A 329 -26.40 6.84 -1.02
CA LEU A 329 -25.10 6.57 -1.60
C LEU A 329 -24.28 7.85 -1.61
N VAL A 330 -23.00 7.78 -1.25
CA VAL A 330 -22.11 8.94 -1.21
C VAL A 330 -20.79 8.59 -1.87
N PHE A 331 -20.37 9.40 -2.83
CA PHE A 331 -18.99 9.41 -3.33
C PHE A 331 -18.27 10.65 -2.80
N PRO A 332 -17.00 10.53 -2.36
CA PRO A 332 -16.15 11.71 -2.27
C PRO A 332 -15.95 12.30 -3.67
N ALA A 333 -15.81 13.61 -3.75
CA ALA A 333 -15.68 14.34 -5.00
C ALA A 333 -14.70 15.51 -4.85
N GLN A 334 -14.37 16.15 -5.95
CA GLN A 334 -13.46 17.29 -5.99
C GLN A 334 -13.74 18.19 -7.18
N TYR A 335 -13.73 19.50 -6.97
CA TYR A 335 -13.91 20.49 -8.02
C TYR A 335 -12.77 21.50 -8.06
N TRP A 336 -12.54 22.07 -9.23
CA TRP A 336 -11.74 23.28 -9.42
C TRP A 336 -12.71 24.41 -9.70
N ASP A 337 -12.72 25.42 -8.84
CA ASP A 337 -13.60 26.57 -9.00
C ASP A 337 -13.26 27.38 -10.27
N GLU A 338 -14.01 28.45 -10.51
CA GLU A 338 -13.80 29.36 -11.67
C GLU A 338 -12.39 29.97 -11.72
N LYS A 339 -11.69 30.04 -10.59
CA LYS A 339 -10.31 30.54 -10.46
C LYS A 339 -9.27 29.44 -10.53
N GLY A 340 -9.69 28.18 -10.68
CA GLY A 340 -8.82 27.01 -10.70
C GLY A 340 -8.34 26.59 -9.30
N MET A 341 -8.98 27.05 -8.22
CA MET A 341 -8.68 26.58 -6.87
C MET A 341 -9.39 25.24 -6.61
N PRO A 342 -8.67 24.18 -6.21
CA PRO A 342 -9.30 22.90 -5.94
C PRO A 342 -9.92 22.82 -4.54
N TYR A 343 -11.02 22.07 -4.44
CA TYR A 343 -11.70 21.73 -3.20
C TYR A 343 -12.14 20.27 -3.25
N SER A 344 -11.87 19.52 -2.18
CA SER A 344 -12.57 18.27 -1.89
C SER A 344 -14.03 18.56 -1.50
N THR A 345 -14.95 17.65 -1.81
CA THR A 345 -16.37 17.70 -1.43
C THR A 345 -16.98 16.29 -1.52
N ILE A 346 -18.30 16.17 -1.58
CA ILE A 346 -19.02 14.91 -1.84
C ILE A 346 -20.08 15.11 -2.93
N ILE A 347 -20.57 14.00 -3.49
CA ILE A 347 -21.89 13.91 -4.13
C ILE A 347 -22.70 12.83 -3.42
N TYR A 348 -24.02 12.90 -3.50
CA TYR A 348 -24.86 11.86 -2.92
C TYR A 348 -26.08 11.54 -3.78
N SER A 349 -26.63 10.33 -3.61
CA SER A 349 -27.89 9.90 -4.21
C SER A 349 -28.82 9.37 -3.12
N ALA A 350 -30.05 9.87 -3.12
CA ALA A 350 -31.11 9.42 -2.21
C ALA A 350 -32.06 8.38 -2.84
N ASP A 351 -31.88 8.06 -4.12
CA ASP A 351 -32.75 7.20 -4.91
C ASP A 351 -32.00 6.02 -5.55
N HIS A 352 -30.94 5.57 -4.87
CA HIS A 352 -30.11 4.42 -5.25
C HIS A 352 -29.43 4.58 -6.61
N GLY A 353 -28.89 5.77 -6.86
CA GLY A 353 -28.05 6.11 -8.01
C GLY A 353 -28.81 6.53 -9.27
N LYS A 354 -30.13 6.75 -9.20
CA LYS A 354 -30.91 7.25 -10.35
C LYS A 354 -30.63 8.73 -10.60
N THR A 355 -30.56 9.52 -9.54
CA THR A 355 -30.16 10.92 -9.57
C THR A 355 -29.09 11.21 -8.52
N TRP A 356 -28.23 12.18 -8.81
CA TRP A 356 -27.14 12.60 -7.94
C TRP A 356 -27.24 14.09 -7.63
N ALA A 357 -27.12 14.43 -6.36
CA ALA A 357 -26.95 15.80 -5.90
C ALA A 357 -25.46 16.13 -5.78
N GLY A 358 -25.08 17.29 -6.29
CA GLY A 358 -23.72 17.82 -6.22
C GLY A 358 -23.70 19.34 -6.10
N SER A 359 -22.65 19.98 -6.62
CA SER A 359 -22.43 21.43 -6.51
C SER A 359 -22.38 21.92 -5.06
N LEU A 360 -21.91 21.06 -4.17
CA LEU A 360 -21.77 21.30 -2.75
C LEU A 360 -20.41 21.94 -2.46
N ALA A 361 -20.39 22.95 -1.59
CA ALA A 361 -19.16 23.59 -1.17
C ALA A 361 -18.23 22.60 -0.45
N GLY A 362 -16.94 22.68 -0.74
CA GLY A 362 -15.92 21.93 -0.01
C GLY A 362 -15.59 22.56 1.34
N PRO A 363 -15.13 21.78 2.33
CA PRO A 363 -14.78 22.28 3.65
C PRO A 363 -13.55 23.20 3.66
N LYS A 364 -12.62 23.02 2.71
CA LYS A 364 -11.31 23.70 2.74
C LYS A 364 -10.75 23.87 1.33
N ALA A 365 -10.36 25.10 0.99
CA ALA A 365 -9.68 25.40 -0.27
C ALA A 365 -8.32 24.68 -0.36
N ASN A 366 -7.83 24.50 -1.58
CA ASN A 366 -6.56 23.86 -1.91
C ASN A 366 -6.46 22.40 -1.44
N THR A 367 -7.59 21.69 -1.48
CA THR A 367 -7.69 20.25 -1.21
C THR A 367 -8.20 19.53 -2.46
N THR A 368 -7.83 18.26 -2.65
CA THR A 368 -8.13 17.49 -3.89
C THR A 368 -8.78 16.15 -3.56
N GLU A 369 -8.02 15.06 -3.63
CA GLU A 369 -8.49 13.69 -3.44
C GLU A 369 -8.94 13.47 -2.00
N SER A 370 -10.08 12.82 -1.80
CA SER A 370 -10.64 12.59 -0.47
C SER A 370 -11.34 11.25 -0.37
N GLN A 371 -11.56 10.81 0.87
CA GLN A 371 -12.35 9.64 1.22
C GLN A 371 -13.33 9.99 2.33
N VAL A 372 -14.50 9.34 2.30
CA VAL A 372 -15.63 9.64 3.20
C VAL A 372 -16.05 8.41 3.97
N ILE A 373 -16.37 8.59 5.25
CA ILE A 373 -17.05 7.60 6.08
C ILE A 373 -18.26 8.25 6.75
N GLU A 374 -19.27 7.45 7.08
CA GLU A 374 -20.30 7.84 8.04
C GLU A 374 -19.83 7.40 9.44
N THR A 375 -19.46 8.34 10.30
CA THR A 375 -18.96 8.02 11.65
C THR A 375 -20.11 7.48 12.50
N THR A 376 -21.04 8.36 12.85
CA THR A 376 -22.33 8.03 13.45
C THR A 376 -23.44 8.28 12.43
N PRO A 377 -24.62 7.65 12.58
CA PRO A 377 -25.71 7.79 11.60
C PRO A 377 -26.01 9.26 11.28
N GLY A 378 -25.92 9.64 10.02
CA GLY A 378 -26.14 11.02 9.54
C GLY A 378 -24.94 11.97 9.65
N THR A 379 -23.81 11.56 10.25
CA THR A 379 -22.59 12.37 10.33
C THR A 379 -21.53 11.81 9.39
N LEU A 380 -21.14 12.58 8.38
CA LEU A 380 -20.07 12.24 7.46
C LEU A 380 -18.76 12.88 7.90
N MET A 381 -17.67 12.13 7.80
CA MET A 381 -16.30 12.63 7.93
C MET A 381 -15.60 12.51 6.58
N LEU A 382 -15.02 13.62 6.12
CA LEU A 382 -14.22 13.71 4.89
C LEU A 382 -12.75 13.90 5.25
N ASN A 383 -11.90 12.98 4.79
CA ASN A 383 -10.45 13.04 4.95
C ASN A 383 -9.79 13.37 3.60
N MET A 384 -9.01 14.45 3.56
CA MET A 384 -8.64 15.15 2.34
C MET A 384 -7.14 15.26 2.17
N ARG A 385 -6.69 15.05 0.92
CA ARG A 385 -5.36 15.40 0.45
C ARG A 385 -5.27 16.92 0.44
N ASP A 386 -4.29 17.45 1.16
CA ASP A 386 -4.04 18.88 1.24
C ASP A 386 -2.77 19.24 0.45
N ASN A 387 -2.89 20.14 -0.52
CA ASN A 387 -1.76 20.56 -1.34
C ASN A 387 -0.70 21.35 -0.56
N ARG A 388 -1.00 21.76 0.68
CA ARG A 388 -0.06 22.41 1.59
C ARG A 388 0.99 21.44 2.14
N GLY A 389 0.73 20.13 2.08
CA GLY A 389 1.67 19.08 2.49
C GLY A 389 1.63 18.73 3.96
N GLU A 390 2.51 17.79 4.31
CA GLU A 390 2.78 17.23 5.65
C GLU A 390 1.64 16.44 6.30
N PHE A 391 0.38 16.87 6.18
CA PHE A 391 -0.77 16.29 6.87
C PHE A 391 -2.04 16.24 6.01
N ARG A 392 -2.93 15.30 6.36
CA ARG A 392 -4.32 15.26 5.89
C ARG A 392 -5.15 16.39 6.52
N SER A 393 -6.05 16.99 5.75
CA SER A 393 -7.12 17.84 6.31
C SER A 393 -8.37 16.99 6.58
N VAL A 394 -9.12 17.30 7.63
CA VAL A 394 -10.31 16.52 8.03
C VAL A 394 -11.46 17.44 8.42
N ALA A 395 -12.66 17.18 7.90
CA ALA A 395 -13.86 17.91 8.27
C ALA A 395 -15.06 16.97 8.39
N THR A 396 -16.10 17.43 9.08
CA THR A 396 -17.35 16.69 9.27
C THR A 396 -18.56 17.50 8.84
N THR A 397 -19.64 16.82 8.45
CA THR A 397 -20.92 17.42 8.08
C THR A 397 -22.08 16.55 8.56
N THR A 398 -23.18 17.19 8.96
CA THR A 398 -24.44 16.54 9.36
C THR A 398 -25.60 16.86 8.42
N ASP A 399 -25.33 17.61 7.34
CA ASP A 399 -26.33 18.11 6.39
C ASP A 399 -25.98 17.78 4.92
N LEU A 400 -25.20 16.71 4.74
CA LEU A 400 -24.72 16.21 3.44
C LEU A 400 -23.91 17.27 2.68
N GLY A 401 -23.01 17.97 3.38
CA GLY A 401 -22.02 18.86 2.78
C GLY A 401 -22.52 20.27 2.45
N LYS A 402 -23.66 20.70 3.01
CA LYS A 402 -24.08 22.11 2.92
C LYS A 402 -23.24 22.98 3.85
N THR A 403 -22.94 22.48 5.04
CA THR A 403 -22.01 23.07 5.99
C THR A 403 -21.01 22.04 6.49
N TRP A 404 -19.81 22.52 6.83
CA TRP A 404 -18.70 21.69 7.31
C TRP A 404 -18.11 22.28 8.58
N VAL A 405 -17.70 21.40 9.48
CA VAL A 405 -16.95 21.72 10.70
C VAL A 405 -15.58 21.09 10.61
N GLU A 406 -14.51 21.88 10.75
CA GLU A 406 -13.15 21.36 10.80
C GLU A 406 -13.00 20.41 12.00
N HIS A 407 -12.44 19.23 11.76
CA HIS A 407 -12.25 18.20 12.78
C HIS A 407 -10.96 18.47 13.58
N VAL A 408 -10.93 18.09 14.86
CA VAL A 408 -9.78 18.37 15.75
C VAL A 408 -8.45 17.75 15.25
N THR A 409 -8.52 16.67 14.49
CA THR A 409 -7.34 16.01 13.90
C THR A 409 -6.85 16.62 12.59
N SER A 410 -7.57 17.62 12.05
CA SER A 410 -7.29 18.26 10.77
C SER A 410 -5.92 18.90 10.77
N TYR A 411 -5.11 18.57 9.76
CA TYR A 411 -3.82 19.18 9.48
C TYR A 411 -2.81 19.09 10.65
N ASN A 412 -2.91 18.06 11.50
CA ASN A 412 -1.98 17.86 12.61
C ASN A 412 -1.74 16.39 13.02
N THR A 413 -2.67 15.46 12.71
CA THR A 413 -2.59 14.09 13.24
C THR A 413 -2.09 13.06 12.22
N LEU A 414 -2.65 13.06 11.02
CA LEU A 414 -2.33 12.05 9.99
C LEU A 414 -1.33 12.63 8.99
N ILE A 415 -0.06 12.23 9.09
CA ILE A 415 0.98 12.66 8.14
C ILE A 415 0.72 12.14 6.72
N ASP A 416 1.07 12.93 5.70
CA ASP A 416 0.85 12.62 4.29
C ASP A 416 1.82 13.36 3.36
N PRO A 417 2.29 12.73 2.26
CA PRO A 417 3.23 13.35 1.31
C PRO A 417 2.52 13.98 0.11
N VAL A 418 1.31 14.54 0.30
CA VAL A 418 0.43 15.00 -0.78
C VAL A 418 0.05 13.85 -1.72
N CYS A 419 -0.65 12.85 -1.16
CA CYS A 419 -1.07 11.63 -1.84
C CYS A 419 -2.56 11.32 -1.59
N MET A 420 -3.09 10.30 -2.25
CA MET A 420 -4.39 9.73 -1.88
C MET A 420 -4.22 8.91 -0.59
N GLY A 421 -5.22 8.93 0.29
CA GLY A 421 -5.28 8.06 1.46
C GLY A 421 -6.66 7.44 1.62
N SER A 422 -6.71 6.11 1.78
CA SER A 422 -7.96 5.37 1.99
C SER A 422 -8.51 5.62 3.38
N LEU A 423 -9.83 5.74 3.53
CA LEU A 423 -10.52 5.78 4.83
C LEU A 423 -11.77 4.90 4.77
N ILE A 424 -11.90 3.95 5.70
CA ILE A 424 -13.11 3.12 5.83
C ILE A 424 -13.55 3.02 7.30
N LYS A 425 -14.85 2.84 7.51
CA LYS A 425 -15.40 2.34 8.77
C LYS A 425 -15.79 0.89 8.58
N ALA A 426 -15.36 0.01 9.49
CA ALA A 426 -15.69 -1.42 9.43
C ALA A 426 -16.05 -1.95 10.81
N ASN A 427 -17.04 -2.83 10.87
CA ASN A 427 -17.36 -3.60 12.08
C ASN A 427 -16.50 -4.87 12.11
N VAL A 428 -15.55 -4.96 13.05
CA VAL A 428 -14.53 -6.02 13.12
C VAL A 428 -14.36 -6.54 14.55
N LYS A 429 -13.79 -7.74 14.69
CA LYS A 429 -13.49 -8.34 16.00
C LYS A 429 -12.23 -7.73 16.60
N VAL A 430 -12.40 -7.01 17.71
CA VAL A 430 -11.32 -6.52 18.57
C VAL A 430 -11.39 -7.28 19.89
N LYS A 431 -10.35 -8.07 20.20
CA LYS A 431 -10.32 -8.95 21.38
C LYS A 431 -11.57 -9.84 21.48
N GLY A 432 -11.97 -10.41 20.35
CA GLY A 432 -13.13 -11.32 20.23
C GLY A 432 -14.51 -10.65 20.17
N LYS A 433 -14.61 -9.32 20.32
CA LYS A 433 -15.89 -8.59 20.28
C LYS A 433 -16.00 -7.72 19.04
N LEU A 434 -17.14 -7.75 18.36
CA LEU A 434 -17.42 -6.85 17.24
C LEU A 434 -17.45 -5.39 17.73
N ARG A 435 -16.74 -4.52 17.01
CA ARG A 435 -16.67 -3.07 17.23
C ARG A 435 -16.56 -2.36 15.90
N GLU A 436 -17.20 -1.20 15.78
CA GLU A 436 -16.91 -0.26 14.70
C GLU A 436 -15.54 0.36 14.91
N VAL A 437 -14.70 0.27 13.87
CA VAL A 437 -13.33 0.78 13.85
C VAL A 437 -13.14 1.56 12.56
N THR A 438 -12.45 2.69 12.64
CA THR A 438 -12.03 3.44 11.46
C THR A 438 -10.61 3.02 11.09
N PHE A 439 -10.40 2.67 9.83
CA PHE A 439 -9.09 2.33 9.28
C PHE A 439 -8.68 3.37 8.24
N PHE A 440 -7.41 3.74 8.25
CA PHE A 440 -6.81 4.64 7.28
C PHE A 440 -5.54 4.01 6.69
N SER A 441 -5.31 4.18 5.39
CA SER A 441 -4.05 3.79 4.76
C SER A 441 -3.50 4.85 3.83
N ASN A 442 -2.20 5.10 3.97
CA ASN A 442 -1.42 5.97 3.09
C ASN A 442 0.08 5.65 3.23
N PRO A 443 0.96 6.28 2.43
CA PRO A 443 2.37 6.37 2.75
C PRO A 443 2.56 7.12 4.08
N ASP A 444 3.07 6.45 5.13
CA ASP A 444 3.26 7.04 6.46
C ASP A 444 4.53 7.91 6.51
N ASN A 445 4.55 8.95 5.69
CA ASN A 445 5.68 9.84 5.49
C ASN A 445 5.18 11.21 4.99
N SER A 446 5.80 12.31 5.42
CA SER A 446 5.36 13.67 5.05
C SER A 446 5.88 14.17 3.69
N PHE A 447 6.84 13.47 3.06
CA PHE A 447 7.57 13.98 1.90
C PHE A 447 7.74 12.98 0.75
N SER A 448 7.58 11.68 1.01
CA SER A 448 7.83 10.64 0.03
C SER A 448 6.77 9.54 0.05
N ARG A 449 6.51 8.93 -1.10
CA ARG A 449 5.53 7.86 -1.26
C ARG A 449 6.18 6.50 -1.01
N ASN A 450 6.47 6.22 0.25
CA ASN A 450 7.01 4.96 0.76
C ASN A 450 6.35 4.62 2.11
N ASN A 451 6.68 3.47 2.69
CA ASN A 451 6.15 3.04 3.99
C ASN A 451 4.62 2.98 4.00
N MET A 452 4.03 2.29 3.01
CA MET A 452 2.59 2.06 2.93
C MET A 452 2.12 1.41 4.24
N THR A 453 1.17 2.04 4.93
CA THR A 453 0.82 1.69 6.31
C THR A 453 -0.68 1.74 6.53
N ILE A 454 -1.22 0.79 7.30
CA ILE A 454 -2.60 0.82 7.81
C ILE A 454 -2.57 1.31 9.26
N LYS A 455 -3.42 2.27 9.58
CA LYS A 455 -3.65 2.84 10.92
C LYS A 455 -5.10 2.57 11.34
N ALA A 456 -5.36 2.44 12.64
CA ALA A 456 -6.69 2.26 13.17
C ALA A 456 -7.03 3.24 14.30
N SER A 457 -8.26 3.74 14.28
CA SER A 457 -8.88 4.54 15.33
C SER A 457 -10.05 3.74 15.93
N LEU A 458 -10.04 3.60 17.26
CA LEU A 458 -11.05 2.86 18.03
C LEU A 458 -12.22 3.75 18.49
N ASP A 459 -12.15 5.05 18.20
CA ASP A 459 -13.09 6.10 18.55
C ASP A 459 -13.52 6.87 17.29
N LEU A 460 -13.66 6.16 16.18
CA LEU A 460 -14.25 6.63 14.92
C LEU A 460 -13.57 7.86 14.27
N GLY A 461 -12.27 8.03 14.52
CA GLY A 461 -11.43 9.06 13.89
C GLY A 461 -10.99 10.18 14.85
N GLU A 462 -11.47 10.18 16.09
CA GLU A 462 -11.14 11.17 17.12
C GLU A 462 -9.67 11.07 17.54
N THR A 463 -9.13 9.86 17.72
CA THR A 463 -7.71 9.63 18.03
C THR A 463 -7.07 8.52 17.19
N TRP A 464 -5.77 8.67 16.94
CA TRP A 464 -4.96 7.73 16.16
C TRP A 464 -3.73 7.30 16.95
N SER A 465 -3.86 6.19 17.67
CA SER A 465 -2.78 5.70 18.54
C SER A 465 -1.59 5.15 17.73
N PRO A 466 -0.33 5.51 18.06
CA PRO A 466 0.85 5.05 17.32
C PRO A 466 1.11 3.54 17.45
N VAL A 467 0.50 2.86 18.43
CA VAL A 467 0.58 1.39 18.55
C VAL A 467 -0.41 0.67 17.63
N ASN A 468 -1.48 1.36 17.20
CA ASN A 468 -2.54 0.82 16.34
C ASN A 468 -2.23 1.08 14.86
N LYS A 469 -1.04 0.67 14.43
CA LYS A 469 -0.63 0.75 13.03
C LYS A 469 0.23 -0.43 12.63
N THR A 470 0.24 -0.72 11.34
CA THR A 470 1.11 -1.72 10.73
C THR A 470 1.60 -1.22 9.38
N MET A 471 2.92 -1.12 9.24
CA MET A 471 3.56 -0.93 7.94
C MET A 471 3.44 -2.23 7.13
N VAL A 472 2.96 -2.09 5.89
CA VAL A 472 2.75 -3.18 4.95
C VAL A 472 3.91 -3.32 3.98
N ASP A 473 4.44 -2.19 3.48
CA ASP A 473 5.48 -2.18 2.45
C ASP A 473 6.37 -0.93 2.59
N GLU A 474 7.67 -1.12 2.82
CA GLU A 474 8.63 0.00 2.94
C GLU A 474 9.06 0.57 1.59
N ARG A 475 8.80 -0.11 0.47
CA ARG A 475 9.30 0.31 -0.84
C ARG A 475 8.71 1.64 -1.31
N PRO A 476 9.47 2.42 -2.11
CA PRO A 476 8.89 3.49 -2.91
C PRO A 476 7.79 2.97 -3.84
N SER A 477 6.75 3.77 -4.01
CA SER A 477 5.58 3.46 -4.83
C SER A 477 4.95 4.71 -5.44
N TYR A 478 3.90 4.54 -6.24
CA TYR A 478 3.03 5.65 -6.63
C TYR A 478 2.05 6.09 -5.53
N GLY A 479 1.91 5.29 -4.47
CA GLY A 479 1.40 5.70 -3.15
C GLY A 479 -0.09 5.56 -2.90
N TYR A 480 -0.92 5.30 -3.91
CA TYR A 480 -2.37 5.19 -3.69
C TYR A 480 -2.73 3.85 -3.06
N SER A 481 -3.79 3.82 -2.26
CA SER A 481 -4.31 2.60 -1.65
C SER A 481 -5.82 2.67 -1.47
N ALA A 482 -6.47 1.51 -1.37
CA ALA A 482 -7.88 1.40 -1.01
C ALA A 482 -8.09 0.20 -0.08
N LEU A 483 -8.91 0.40 0.95
CA LEU A 483 -9.20 -0.58 1.99
C LEU A 483 -10.61 -1.17 1.82
N THR A 484 -10.78 -2.42 2.27
CA THR A 484 -12.10 -3.02 2.46
C THR A 484 -12.08 -4.02 3.60
N LYS A 485 -13.25 -4.37 4.14
CA LYS A 485 -13.37 -5.47 5.10
C LYS A 485 -13.61 -6.76 4.32
N ILE A 486 -12.67 -7.72 4.40
CA ILE A 486 -12.85 -9.04 3.79
C ILE A 486 -13.79 -9.89 4.66
N ASP A 487 -13.50 -9.92 5.95
CA ASP A 487 -14.25 -10.67 6.97
C ASP A 487 -14.12 -9.98 8.34
N ASP A 488 -14.75 -10.52 9.37
CA ASP A 488 -14.74 -9.95 10.72
C ASP A 488 -13.34 -9.79 11.34
N ASN A 489 -12.34 -10.52 10.86
CA ASN A 489 -10.99 -10.52 11.41
C ASN A 489 -9.95 -9.96 10.44
N THR A 490 -10.33 -9.55 9.23
CA THR A 490 -9.36 -9.24 8.18
C THR A 490 -9.76 -8.02 7.36
N ILE A 491 -8.81 -7.10 7.23
CA ILE A 491 -8.87 -5.95 6.32
C ILE A 491 -8.11 -6.32 5.04
N GLY A 492 -8.72 -6.09 3.89
CA GLY A 492 -8.07 -6.16 2.59
C GLY A 492 -7.54 -4.78 2.21
N MET A 493 -6.35 -4.75 1.62
CA MET A 493 -5.78 -3.53 1.06
C MET A 493 -5.27 -3.81 -0.34
N ILE A 494 -5.71 -2.99 -1.29
CA ILE A 494 -5.03 -2.83 -2.57
C ILE A 494 -4.18 -1.57 -2.53
N TYR A 495 -2.99 -1.60 -3.11
CA TYR A 495 -2.12 -0.44 -3.18
C TYR A 495 -1.21 -0.47 -4.40
N GLU A 496 -0.71 0.70 -4.78
CA GLU A 496 0.22 0.85 -5.89
C GLU A 496 1.63 0.43 -5.49
N GLY A 497 2.29 -0.32 -6.39
CA GLY A 497 3.74 -0.38 -6.47
C GLY A 497 4.30 0.71 -7.38
N ILE A 498 5.35 0.40 -8.13
CA ILE A 498 5.77 1.17 -9.30
C ILE A 498 5.18 0.50 -10.53
N ARG A 499 4.09 1.06 -11.07
CA ARG A 499 3.32 0.57 -12.22
C ARG A 499 2.46 -0.68 -12.01
N ASP A 500 2.60 -1.32 -10.85
CA ASP A 500 1.87 -2.52 -10.45
C ASP A 500 0.78 -2.20 -9.42
N LEU A 501 -0.17 -3.11 -9.25
CA LEU A 501 -1.14 -3.13 -8.16
C LEU A 501 -1.02 -4.42 -7.34
N TYR A 502 -0.89 -4.26 -6.02
CA TYR A 502 -0.74 -5.35 -5.08
C TYR A 502 -1.94 -5.44 -4.15
N PHE A 503 -2.36 -6.66 -3.81
CA PHE A 503 -3.34 -6.95 -2.79
C PHE A 503 -2.70 -7.69 -1.60
N VAL A 504 -3.07 -7.30 -0.39
CA VAL A 504 -2.74 -8.03 0.84
C VAL A 504 -3.97 -8.17 1.74
N ALA A 505 -4.05 -9.28 2.46
CA ALA A 505 -5.00 -9.50 3.53
C ALA A 505 -4.30 -9.31 4.89
N VAL A 506 -4.77 -8.36 5.69
CA VAL A 506 -4.14 -7.97 6.96
C VAL A 506 -5.08 -8.30 8.13
N PRO A 507 -4.68 -9.21 9.03
CA PRO A 507 -5.46 -9.49 10.23
C PRO A 507 -5.63 -8.25 11.12
N VAL A 508 -6.83 -8.05 11.64
CA VAL A 508 -7.19 -6.94 12.51
C VAL A 508 -6.33 -6.91 13.77
N SER A 509 -5.96 -8.08 14.31
CA SER A 509 -5.07 -8.23 15.46
C SER A 509 -3.63 -7.78 15.21
N GLU A 510 -3.23 -7.58 13.97
CA GLU A 510 -1.90 -7.04 13.64
C GLU A 510 -1.93 -5.52 13.63
N ILE A 511 -3.04 -4.95 13.17
CA ILE A 511 -3.26 -3.50 13.12
C ILE A 511 -3.57 -2.95 14.52
N ILE A 512 -4.41 -3.64 15.29
CA ILE A 512 -4.88 -3.23 16.63
C ILE A 512 -4.25 -4.14 17.67
N LYS A 513 -3.36 -3.58 18.50
CA LYS A 513 -2.57 -4.33 19.48
C LYS A 513 -3.20 -4.39 20.87
#